data_AF-A0A927XWM7-F1
#
_entry.id   AF-A0A927XWM7-F1
#
_cell.length_a   1.000
_cell.length_b   1.000
_cell.length_c   1.000
_cell.angle_alpha   90.00
_cell.angle_beta   90.00
_cell.angle_gamma   90.00
#
_symmetry.space_group_name_H-M   'P 1'
#
loop_
_entity.id
_entity.type
_entity.pdbx_description
1 polymer ?
#
loop_
_entity_poly.entity_id
_entity_poly.type
_entity_poly.pdbx_seq_one_letter_code
_entity_poly.pdbx_strand_id
1 'polypeptide(L)' 'MKRFLQYSLEHGRKIRAVLMLDGQMVQRTLLVLEESGTEITALVGSGKRPRSIPLEDILSCDYARGDHGEE' A
#
# COMPACT_ATOMS: atom_id res chain seq x y z
N MET A 1 -4.13 8.57 3.91
CA MET A 1 -2.96 7.72 3.62
C MET A 1 -2.53 6.93 4.84
N LYS A 2 -1.91 7.54 5.85
CA LYS A 2 -1.34 6.85 7.05
C LYS A 2 -2.26 5.77 7.66
N ARG A 3 -3.53 6.10 7.93
CA ARG A 3 -4.52 5.14 8.48
C ARG A 3 -4.67 3.85 7.66
N PHE A 4 -4.56 3.92 6.34
CA PHE A 4 -4.72 2.77 5.45
C PHE A 4 -3.45 1.90 5.44
N LEU A 5 -2.27 2.53 5.51
CA LEU A 5 -1.00 1.82 5.62
C LEU A 5 -0.94 1.06 6.95
N GLN A 6 -1.29 1.72 8.05
CA GLN A 6 -1.39 1.12 9.38
C GLN A 6 -2.44 -0.01 9.40
N TYR A 7 -3.63 0.23 8.86
CA TYR A 7 -4.65 -0.81 8.71
C TYR A 7 -4.13 -2.05 7.97
N SER A 8 -3.43 -1.86 6.85
CA SER A 8 -2.86 -2.97 6.09
C SER A 8 -1.81 -3.74 6.90
N LEU A 9 -0.95 -3.02 7.61
CA LEU A 9 0.12 -3.55 8.45
C LEU A 9 -0.42 -4.34 9.64
N GLU A 10 -1.42 -3.81 10.33
CA GLU A 10 -2.02 -4.40 11.53
C GLU A 10 -2.88 -5.62 11.21
N HIS A 11 -3.67 -5.55 10.13
CA HIS A 11 -4.70 -6.56 9.82
C HIS A 11 -4.28 -7.54 8.71
N GLY A 12 -3.12 -7.34 8.08
CA GLY A 12 -2.67 -8.14 6.95
C GLY A 12 -3.60 -8.04 5.73
N ARG A 13 -4.35 -6.93 5.61
CA ARG A 13 -5.36 -6.71 4.57
C ARG A 13 -4.77 -5.90 3.42
N LYS A 14 -5.18 -6.23 2.20
CA LYS A 14 -4.78 -5.45 1.02
C LYS A 14 -5.55 -4.13 1.00
N ILE A 15 -4.84 -3.06 0.70
CA ILE A 15 -5.41 -1.74 0.37
C ILE A 15 -5.21 -1.47 -1.11
N ARG A 16 -5.92 -0.51 -1.68
CA ARG A 16 -5.63 0.02 -3.02
C ARG A 16 -4.91 1.35 -2.87
N ALA A 17 -3.94 1.58 -3.75
CA ALA A 17 -3.12 2.77 -3.76
C ALA A 17 -2.87 3.25 -5.19
N VAL A 18 -2.76 4.57 -5.33
CA VAL A 18 -2.18 5.21 -6.51
C VAL A 18 -0.72 5.51 -6.20
N LEU A 19 0.18 5.02 -7.04
CA LEU A 19 1.62 5.07 -6.86
C LEU A 19 2.30 5.73 -8.04
N MET A 20 3.45 6.36 -7.79
CA MET A 20 4.47 6.61 -8.80
C MET A 20 5.42 5.41 -8.83
N LEU A 21 5.39 4.61 -9.89
CA LEU A 21 6.34 3.52 -10.11
C LEU A 21 7.03 3.73 -11.45
N ASP A 22 8.36 3.74 -11.44
CA ASP A 22 9.19 3.91 -12.65
C ASP A 22 8.80 5.16 -13.47
N GLY A 23 8.44 6.25 -12.78
CA GLY A 23 7.97 7.51 -13.38
C GLY A 23 6.54 7.48 -13.92
N GLN A 24 5.80 6.39 -13.73
CA GLN A 24 4.42 6.24 -14.16
C GLN A 24 3.45 6.20 -12.98
N MET A 25 2.33 6.92 -13.13
CA MET A 25 1.23 6.83 -12.18
C MET A 25 0.42 5.55 -12.43
N VAL A 26 0.35 4.68 -11.42
CA VAL A 26 -0.35 3.40 -11.50
C VAL A 26 -1.23 3.17 -10.28
N GLN A 27 -2.41 2.57 -10.50
CA GLN A 27 -3.27 2.11 -9.42
C GLN A 27 -3.09 0.61 -9.20
N ARG A 28 -2.72 0.19 -7.99
CA ARG A 28 -2.48 -1.23 -7.63
C ARG A 28 -2.97 -1.51 -6.21
N THR A 29 -3.19 -2.78 -5.90
CA THR A 29 -3.36 -3.21 -4.50
C THR A 29 -1.99 -3.37 -3.84
N LEU A 30 -1.90 -3.07 -2.55
CA LEU A 30 -0.72 -3.25 -1.71
C LEU A 30 -1.07 -4.07 -0.49
N LEU A 31 -0.14 -4.92 -0.05
CA LEU A 31 -0.12 -5.44 1.32
C LEU A 31 1.13 -4.88 1.99
N VAL A 32 0.96 -4.05 3.02
CA VAL A 32 2.06 -3.49 3.79
C VAL A 32 2.63 -4.59 4.70
N LEU A 33 3.95 -4.74 4.70
CA LEU A 33 4.67 -5.70 5.52
C LEU A 33 5.44 -4.99 6.64
N GLU A 34 6.02 -3.82 6.33
CA GLU A 34 6.76 -2.99 7.26
C GLU A 34 6.58 -1.51 6.89
N GLU A 35 6.63 -0.62 7.88
CA GLU A 35 6.64 0.84 7.71
C GLU A 35 7.85 1.40 8.46
N SER A 36 8.71 2.13 7.76
CA SER A 36 9.92 2.74 8.30
C SER A 36 9.97 4.19 7.88
N GLY A 37 9.63 5.11 8.78
CA GLY A 37 9.85 6.57 8.67
C GLY A 37 9.42 7.23 7.34
N THR A 38 10.21 7.04 6.29
CA THR A 38 10.07 7.61 4.95
C THR A 38 9.63 6.61 3.87
N GLU A 39 9.53 5.31 4.18
CA GLU A 39 9.19 4.25 3.22
C GLU A 39 8.35 3.13 3.84
N ILE A 40 7.72 2.33 2.98
CA ILE A 40 7.10 1.05 3.35
C ILE A 40 7.73 -0.09 2.57
N THR A 41 7.73 -1.28 3.16
CA THR A 41 7.93 -2.54 2.44
C THR A 41 6.57 -3.15 2.16
N ALA A 42 6.26 -3.43 0.89
CA ALA A 42 4.94 -3.96 0.51
C ALA A 42 4.98 -4.98 -0.64
N LEU A 43 3.99 -5.88 -0.67
CA LEU A 43 3.67 -6.68 -1.86
C LEU A 43 2.76 -5.89 -2.79
N VAL A 44 3.15 -5.73 -4.05
CA VAL A 44 2.41 -4.95 -5.05
C VAL A 44 1.63 -5.85 -6.02
N GLY A 45 0.32 -5.61 -6.13
CA GLY A 45 -0.59 -6.35 -7.00
C GLY A 45 -0.66 -7.84 -6.68
N SER A 46 -0.33 -8.67 -7.68
CA SER A 46 -0.15 -10.12 -7.55
C SER A 46 1.31 -10.54 -7.35
N GLY A 47 2.23 -9.57 -7.23
CA GLY A 47 3.64 -9.82 -7.02
C GLY A 47 3.91 -10.54 -5.70
N LYS A 48 4.84 -11.50 -5.73
CA LYS A 48 5.27 -12.26 -4.54
C LYS A 48 6.55 -11.73 -3.92
N ARG A 49 7.21 -10.75 -4.56
CA ARG A 49 8.44 -10.13 -4.05
C ARG A 49 8.09 -8.79 -3.38
N PRO A 50 8.46 -8.59 -2.11
CA PRO A 50 8.36 -7.29 -1.46
C PRO A 50 9.13 -6.21 -2.22
N ARG A 51 8.64 -4.99 -2.17
CA ARG A 51 9.30 -3.79 -2.70
C ARG A 51 9.31 -2.72 -1.61
N SER A 52 10.44 -2.01 -1.49
CA SER A 52 10.47 -0.72 -0.80
C SER A 52 9.79 0.32 -1.68
N ILE A 53 8.88 1.09 -1.08
CA ILE A 53 8.16 2.17 -1.74
C ILE A 53 8.30 3.41 -0.84
N PRO A 54 8.96 4.49 -1.32
CA PRO A 54 8.99 5.76 -0.61
C PRO A 54 7.57 6.28 -0.36
N LEU A 55 7.32 6.86 0.80
CA LEU A 55 6.00 7.43 1.12
C LEU A 55 5.61 8.57 0.17
N GLU A 56 6.60 9.28 -0.38
CA GLU A 56 6.38 10.34 -1.39
C GLU A 56 5.85 9.79 -2.73
N ASP A 57 6.13 8.53 -3.04
CA ASP A 57 5.61 7.86 -4.24
C ASP A 57 4.19 7.31 -4.04
N ILE A 58 3.63 7.39 -2.83
CA ILE A 58 2.25 7.00 -2.53
C ILE A 58 1.35 8.23 -2.60
N LEU A 59 0.60 8.35 -3.70
CA LEU A 59 -0.21 9.53 -3.97
C LEU A 59 -1.57 9.49 -3.26
N SER A 60 -2.15 8.30 -3.14
CA SER A 60 -3.41 8.09 -2.42
C SER A 60 -3.59 6.62 -2.02
N CYS A 61 -4.41 6.38 -0.98
CA CYS A 61 -4.83 5.04 -0.57
C CYS A 61 -6.32 5.00 -0.24
N ASP A 62 -6.92 3.84 -0.46
CA ASP A 62 -8.27 3.47 -0.05
C ASP A 62 -8.37 1.97 0.25
N TYR A 63 -9.50 1.52 0.79
CA TYR A 63 -9.74 0.10 1.04
C TYR A 63 -9.82 -0.65 -0.29
N ALA A 64 -9.36 -1.90 -0.30
CA ALA A 64 -9.55 -2.76 -1.45
C ALA A 64 -11.05 -2.98 -1.72
N ARG A 65 -11.39 -3.34 -2.97
CA ARG A 65 -12.78 -3.58 -3.36
C ARG A 65 -13.40 -4.67 -2.47
N GLY A 66 -14.53 -4.34 -1.84
CA GLY A 66 -15.26 -5.24 -0.94
C GLY A 66 -14.75 -5.22 0.51
N ASP A 67 -13.77 -4.39 0.80
CA ASP A 67 -13.32 -4.08 2.15
C ASP A 67 -13.87 -2.70 2.54
N HIS A 68 -14.47 -2.63 3.72
CA HIS A 68 -15.09 -1.41 4.24
C HIS A 68 -14.27 -0.78 5.37
N GLY A 69 -13.13 -1.38 5.73
CA GLY A 69 -12.35 -0.96 6.89
C GLY A 69 -13.10 -1.15 8.21
N GLU A 70 -14.12 -1.99 8.20
CA GLU A 70 -14.87 -2.36 9.39
C GLU A 70 -14.07 -3.41 10.16
N GLU A 71 -13.61 -2.98 11.33
CA GLU A 71 -13.40 -3.82 12.50
C GLU A 71 -14.50 -3.52 13.53
#